data_AF-A0A959ARF6-F1
#
_entry.id   AF-A0A959ARF6-F1
#
_cell.length_a   1.000
_cell.length_b   1.000
_cell.length_c   1.000
_cell.angle_alpha   90.00
_cell.angle_beta   90.00
_cell.angle_gamma   90.00
#
_symmetry.space_group_name_H-M   'P 1'
#
loop_
_entity.id
_entity.type
_entity.pdbx_description
1 polymer ?
#
loop_
_entity_poly.entity_id
_entity_poly.type
_entity_poly.pdbx_seq_one_letter_code
_entity_poly.pdbx_strand_id
1 'polypeptide(L)'
;MKIRIAKYLSILALALALSVGTSTPAQAQCPMCRMSAESNLKNGGTAGRGLNNGILFMLATPYLVVGALGFIWWKNRRKEEDEELA
;
A
#
# COMPACT_ATOMS: atom_id res chain seq x y z
N MET A 1 -13.37 36.73 -20.95
CA MET A 1 -13.27 35.45 -20.22
C MET A 1 -11.85 34.85 -20.27
N LYS A 2 -11.23 34.73 -21.45
CA LYS A 2 -9.86 34.19 -21.65
C LYS A 2 -8.77 34.90 -20.82
N ILE A 3 -8.85 36.22 -20.67
CA ILE A 3 -7.87 37.03 -19.88
C ILE A 3 -7.97 36.74 -18.37
N ARG A 4 -9.15 36.44 -17.84
CA ARG A 4 -9.31 36.08 -16.41
C ARG A 4 -8.76 34.67 -16.14
N ILE A 5 -9.01 33.73 -17.06
CA ILE A 5 -8.48 32.37 -17.00
C ILE A 5 -6.94 32.38 -17.08
N ALA A 6 -6.36 33.15 -18.00
CA ALA A 6 -4.91 33.28 -18.12
C ALA A 6 -4.25 33.87 -16.85
N LYS A 7 -4.93 34.81 -16.17
CA LYS A 7 -4.47 35.35 -14.88
C LYS A 7 -4.48 34.29 -13.79
N TYR A 8 -5.55 33.50 -13.66
CA TYR A 8 -5.60 32.41 -12.68
C TYR A 8 -4.57 31.32 -12.96
N LEU A 9 -4.37 30.97 -14.24
CA LEU A 9 -3.32 30.02 -14.65
C LEU A 9 -1.92 30.55 -14.33
N SER A 10 -1.67 31.84 -14.55
CA SER A 10 -0.39 32.46 -14.20
C SER A 10 -0.14 32.52 -12.70
N ILE A 11 -1.18 32.82 -11.89
CA ILE A 11 -1.09 32.82 -10.42
C ILE A 11 -0.85 31.39 -9.91
N LEU A 12 -1.55 30.39 -10.46
CA LEU A 12 -1.37 28.98 -10.10
C LEU A 12 0.04 28.49 -10.45
N ALA A 13 0.53 28.84 -11.64
CA ALA A 13 1.88 28.49 -12.08
C ALA A 13 2.94 29.14 -11.18
N LEU A 14 2.75 30.40 -10.78
CA LEU A 14 3.65 31.09 -9.86
C LEU A 14 3.62 30.46 -8.46
N ALA A 15 2.45 30.13 -7.93
CA ALA A 15 2.32 29.45 -6.64
C ALA A 15 2.99 28.06 -6.65
N LEU A 16 2.82 27.32 -7.75
CA LEU A 16 3.47 26.01 -7.92
C LEU A 16 5.00 26.16 -8.01
N ALA A 17 5.50 27.14 -8.76
CA ALA A 17 6.93 27.43 -8.86
C ALA A 17 7.56 27.79 -7.50
N LEU A 18 6.85 28.58 -6.68
CA LEU A 18 7.30 28.94 -5.33
C LEU A 18 7.33 27.73 -4.37
N SER A 19 6.47 26.73 -4.57
CA SER A 19 6.40 25.53 -3.70
C SER A 19 7.60 24.58 -3.86
N VAL A 20 8.26 24.59 -5.02
CA VAL A 20 9.37 23.67 -5.35
C VAL A 20 10.66 24.03 -4.58
N GLY A 21 10.78 25.24 -4.03
CA GLY A 21 11.97 25.71 -3.33
C GLY A 21 12.15 25.23 -1.89
N THR A 22 11.19 24.46 -1.35
CA THR A 22 11.24 23.97 0.04
C THR A 22 11.61 22.49 0.10
N SER A 23 12.91 22.19 0.00
CA SER A 23 13.44 20.87 0.33
C SER A 23 13.47 20.67 1.84
N THR A 24 12.31 20.64 2.49
CA THR A 24 12.25 19.99 3.79
C THR A 24 12.60 18.53 3.56
N PRO A 25 13.48 17.90 4.37
CA PRO A 25 13.64 16.46 4.27
C PRO A 25 12.24 15.90 4.49
N ALA A 26 11.68 15.26 3.45
CA ALA A 26 10.45 14.51 3.61
C ALA A 26 10.74 13.52 4.74
N GLN A 27 10.24 13.83 5.94
CA GLN A 27 10.16 12.84 7.00
C GLN A 27 9.25 11.79 6.40
N ALA A 28 9.85 10.75 5.82
CA ALA A 28 9.12 9.60 5.37
C ALA A 28 8.36 9.13 6.60
N GLN A 29 7.05 9.41 6.66
CA GLN A 29 6.18 8.73 7.58
C GLN A 29 6.27 7.27 7.14
N CYS A 30 6.98 6.45 7.94
CA CYS A 30 7.47 5.10 7.66
C CYS A 30 8.94 5.09 7.15
N PRO A 31 9.92 4.86 8.04
CA PRO A 31 10.06 3.57 8.72
C PRO A 31 10.27 3.68 10.24
N MET A 32 9.55 4.59 10.92
CA MET A 32 9.63 4.71 12.39
C MET A 32 9.39 3.37 13.09
N CYS A 33 8.41 2.57 12.63
CA CYS A 33 8.13 1.26 13.22
C CYS A 33 9.31 0.28 13.08
N ARG A 34 9.98 0.27 11.92
CA ARG A 34 11.12 -0.62 11.68
C ARG A 34 12.35 -0.17 12.47
N MET A 35 12.66 1.12 12.44
CA MET A 35 13.82 1.67 13.13
C MET A 35 13.67 1.58 14.66
N SER A 36 12.46 1.83 15.18
CA SER A 36 12.14 1.65 16.60
C SER A 36 12.27 0.19 17.04
N ALA A 37 11.76 -0.75 16.24
CA ALA A 37 11.88 -2.19 16.50
C ALA A 37 13.35 -2.67 16.46
N GLU A 38 14.12 -2.27 15.43
CA GLU A 38 15.54 -2.61 15.33
C GLU A 38 16.36 -1.99 16.48
N SER A 39 16.05 -0.76 16.87
CA SER A 39 16.68 -0.10 18.03
C SER A 39 16.32 -0.79 19.36
N ASN A 40 15.06 -1.21 19.52
CA ASN A 40 14.62 -1.94 20.70
C ASN A 40 15.36 -3.28 20.83
N LEU A 41 15.48 -4.03 19.74
CA LEU A 41 16.25 -5.28 19.68
C LEU A 41 17.74 -5.07 20.02
N LYS A 42 18.37 -4.02 19.47
CA LYS A 42 19.78 -3.69 19.75
C LYS A 42 20.05 -3.32 21.21
N ASN A 43 19.08 -2.71 21.88
CA ASN A 43 19.16 -2.34 23.29
C ASN A 43 18.66 -3.45 24.25
N GLY A 44 18.53 -4.69 23.77
CA GLY A 44 18.15 -5.85 24.59
C GLY A 44 16.64 -6.05 24.78
N GLY A 45 15.82 -5.21 24.16
CA GLY A 45 14.37 -5.38 24.13
C GLY A 45 13.91 -6.44 23.12
N THR A 46 12.62 -6.73 23.14
CA THR A 46 12.00 -7.80 22.33
C THR A 46 11.01 -7.27 21.28
N ALA A 47 10.70 -5.97 21.31
CA ALA A 47 9.80 -5.34 20.34
C ALA A 47 10.50 -5.31 18.97
N GLY A 48 10.01 -6.13 18.05
CA GLY A 48 10.64 -6.36 16.74
C GLY A 48 10.93 -7.83 16.45
N ARG A 49 10.94 -8.70 17.47
CA ARG A 49 10.99 -10.15 17.26
C ARG A 49 9.74 -10.59 16.50
N GLY A 50 9.92 -11.28 15.38
CA GLY A 50 8.80 -11.78 14.56
C GLY A 50 8.18 -10.76 13.59
N LEU A 51 8.72 -9.54 13.47
CA LEU A 51 8.18 -8.55 12.51
C LEU A 51 8.22 -9.05 11.06
N ASN A 52 9.28 -9.78 10.66
CA ASN A 52 9.38 -10.37 9.33
C ASN A 52 8.26 -11.40 9.09
N ASN A 53 7.95 -12.24 10.09
CA ASN A 53 6.84 -13.20 10.01
C ASN A 53 5.49 -12.47 9.85
N GLY A 54 5.29 -11.35 10.55
CA GLY A 54 4.08 -10.52 10.38
C GLY A 54 3.94 -9.94 8.97
N ILE A 55 5.04 -9.45 8.39
CA ILE A 55 5.06 -8.93 7.00
C ILE A 55 4.75 -10.06 6.01
N LEU A 56 5.40 -11.22 6.14
CA LEU A 56 5.14 -12.38 5.28
C LEU A 56 3.70 -12.87 5.42
N PHE A 57 3.14 -12.88 6.63
CA PHE A 57 1.75 -13.24 6.87
C PHE A 57 0.79 -12.26 6.17
N MET A 58 0.97 -10.95 6.35
CA MET A 58 0.14 -9.93 5.69
C MET A 58 0.25 -9.98 4.17
N LEU A 59 1.44 -10.29 3.63
CA LEU A 59 1.65 -10.44 2.19
C LEU A 59 1.03 -11.73 1.66
N ALA A 60 1.16 -12.86 2.35
CA ALA A 60 0.64 -14.14 1.89
C ALA A 60 -0.90 -14.23 1.97
N THR A 61 -1.50 -13.64 3.01
CA THR A 61 -2.95 -13.71 3.28
C THR A 61 -3.83 -13.37 2.06
N PRO A 62 -3.67 -12.23 1.37
CA PRO A 62 -4.53 -11.90 0.24
C PRO A 62 -4.44 -12.91 -0.91
N TYR A 63 -3.24 -13.42 -1.21
CA TYR A 63 -3.07 -14.43 -2.25
C TYR A 63 -3.73 -15.76 -1.89
N LEU A 64 -3.62 -16.18 -0.63
CA LEU A 64 -4.26 -17.41 -0.15
C LEU A 64 -5.78 -17.31 -0.18
N VAL A 65 -6.33 -16.17 0.25
CA VAL A 65 -7.78 -15.93 0.22
C VAL A 65 -8.31 -15.94 -1.22
N VAL A 66 -7.67 -15.19 -2.12
CA VAL A 66 -8.10 -15.14 -3.53
C VAL A 66 -7.96 -16.50 -4.20
N GLY A 67 -6.86 -17.22 -3.96
CA GLY A 67 -6.64 -18.56 -4.49
C GLY A 67 -7.69 -19.57 -3.99
N ALA A 68 -8.02 -19.54 -2.70
CA ALA A 68 -9.04 -20.41 -2.12
C ALA A 68 -10.43 -20.13 -2.69
N LEU A 69 -10.83 -18.85 -2.77
CA LEU A 69 -12.11 -18.46 -3.34
C LEU A 69 -12.21 -18.84 -4.83
N GLY A 70 -11.15 -18.59 -5.61
CA GLY A 70 -11.10 -18.98 -7.02
C GLY A 70 -11.20 -20.50 -7.21
N PHE A 71 -10.52 -21.28 -6.37
CA PHE A 71 -10.60 -22.74 -6.41
C PHE A 71 -12.00 -23.26 -6.07
N ILE A 72 -12.64 -22.74 -5.02
CA ILE A 72 -14.01 -23.11 -4.64
C ILE A 72 -14.99 -22.77 -5.77
N TRP A 73 -14.88 -21.57 -6.35
CA TRP A 73 -15.72 -21.14 -7.46
C TRP A 73 -15.57 -22.06 -8.68
N TRP A 74 -14.34 -22.36 -9.09
CA TRP A 74 -14.08 -23.28 -10.21
C TRP A 74 -14.64 -24.68 -9.96
N LYS A 75 -14.46 -25.21 -8.75
CA LYS A 75 -14.99 -26.53 -8.37
C LYS A 75 -16.51 -26.57 -8.40
N ASN A 76 -17.19 -25.52 -7.96
CA ASN A 76 -18.65 -25.46 -7.99
C ASN A 76 -19.19 -25.35 -9.42
N ARG A 77 -18.59 -24.51 -10.28
CA ARG A 77 -18.97 -24.40 -11.69
C ARG A 77 -18.85 -25.74 -12.43
N ARG A 78 -17.79 -26.51 -12.20
CA ARG A 78 -17.64 -27.84 -12.82
C ARG A 78 -18.71 -28.84 -12.36
N LYS A 79 -19.11 -28.79 -11.10
CA LYS A 79 -20.20 -29.63 -10.59
C LYS A 79 -21.54 -29.27 -11.24
N GLU A 80 -21.82 -27.99 -11.44
CA GLU A 80 -23.03 -27.53 -12.15
C GLU A 80 -23.02 -28.04 -13.60
N GLU A 81 -21.89 -27.94 -14.31
CA GLU A 81 -21.73 -28.45 -15.67
C GLU A 81 -21.92 -29.98 -15.74
N ASP A 82 -21.34 -30.73 -14.81
CA ASP A 82 -21.45 -32.20 -14.73
C ASP A 82 -22.89 -32.65 -14.38
N GLU A 83 -23.65 -31.86 -13.60
CA GLU A 83 -25.05 -32.14 -13.22
C GLU A 83 -26.05 -31.74 -14.32
N GLU A 84 -25.78 -30.69 -15.10
CA GLU A 84 -26.61 -30.29 -16.26
C GLU A 84 -26.44 -31.26 -17.46
N LEU A 85 -25.30 -31.96 -17.55
CA LEU A 85 -25.00 -32.95 -18.58
C LEU A 85 -25.46 -34.38 -18.24
N ALA A 86 -25.97 -34.63 -17.03
CA ALA A 86 -26.45 -35.93 -16.53
C ALA A 86 -27.98 -36.07 -16.61
#